data_AF-A0A9Q4KVB9-F1
#
_entry.id   AF-A0A9Q4KVB9-F1
#
_cell.length_a   1.000
_cell.length_b   1.000
_cell.length_c   1.000
_cell.angle_alpha   90.00
_cell.angle_beta   90.00
_cell.angle_gamma   90.00
#
_symmetry.space_group_name_H-M   'P 1'
#
loop_
_entity.id
_entity.type
_entity.pdbx_description
1 polymer ?
#
loop_
_entity_poly.entity_id
_entity_poly.type
_entity_poly.pdbx_seq_one_letter_code
_entity_poly.pdbx_strand_id
1 'polypeptide(L)'
;MALRIGCAAAPGRARDNKTGSWRVYMPVVDMEKCILCGNCILICPETAVSQKDDEILFDLDFCKGCGVCARECPGEAITMIQEEK
;
A
#
# COMPACT_ATOMS: atom_id res chain seq x y z
N MET A 1 -3.78 21.13 -22.55
CA MET A 1 -2.49 20.78 -23.20
C MET A 1 -2.78 19.65 -24.18
N ALA A 2 -2.90 19.96 -25.47
CA ALA A 2 -3.28 18.97 -26.48
C ALA A 2 -2.10 18.03 -26.76
N LEU A 3 -2.27 16.73 -26.50
CA LEU A 3 -1.31 15.71 -26.93
C LEU A 3 -1.29 15.72 -28.47
N ARG A 4 -0.18 16.19 -29.06
CA ARG A 4 0.00 16.15 -30.51
C ARG A 4 0.23 14.70 -30.94
N ILE A 5 -0.46 14.26 -31.98
CA ILE A 5 -0.21 12.97 -32.66
C ILE A 5 1.27 12.95 -33.06
N GLY A 6 2.00 11.92 -32.61
CA GLY A 6 3.47 11.82 -32.80
C GLY A 6 4.33 12.28 -31.61
N CYS A 7 3.75 12.55 -30.44
CA CYS A 7 4.52 12.73 -29.21
C CYS A 7 5.23 11.41 -28.84
N ALA A 8 6.56 11.40 -28.95
CA ALA A 8 7.40 10.38 -28.34
C ALA A 8 7.72 10.82 -26.90
N ALA A 9 7.18 10.11 -25.92
CA ALA A 9 7.64 10.21 -24.53
C ALA A 9 8.79 9.21 -24.33
N ALA A 10 9.83 9.60 -23.59
CA ALA A 10 10.81 8.63 -23.13
C ALA A 10 10.09 7.57 -22.27
N PRO A 11 10.48 6.28 -22.34
CA PRO A 11 9.90 5.27 -21.47
C PRO A 11 10.17 5.65 -20.00
N GLY A 12 9.10 5.80 -19.21
CA GLY A 12 9.20 5.97 -17.76
C GLY A 12 9.36 4.62 -17.04
N ARG A 13 9.77 4.63 -15.77
CA ARG A 13 9.77 3.41 -14.94
C ARG A 13 8.48 3.37 -14.12
N ALA A 14 7.92 2.18 -13.94
CA ALA A 14 6.74 2.00 -13.09
C ALA A 14 6.94 2.57 -11.67
N ARG A 15 8.16 2.45 -11.12
CA ARG A 15 8.55 3.00 -9.81
C ARG A 15 8.52 4.53 -9.73
N ASP A 16 8.59 5.23 -10.85
CA ASP A 16 8.52 6.70 -10.85
C ASP A 16 7.06 7.18 -10.59
N ASN A 17 6.06 6.29 -10.75
CA ASN A 17 4.65 6.59 -10.54
C ASN A 17 4.20 6.25 -9.11
N LYS A 18 4.43 7.17 -8.16
CA LYS A 18 3.93 7.02 -6.77
C LYS A 18 2.40 7.04 -6.73
N THR A 19 1.79 5.96 -6.27
CA THR A 19 0.33 5.74 -6.25
C THR A 19 -0.32 6.05 -4.90
N GLY A 20 0.45 6.44 -3.89
CA GLY A 20 -0.04 6.70 -2.53
C GLY A 20 -1.13 7.78 -2.45
N SER A 21 -1.12 8.75 -3.37
CA SER A 21 -2.11 9.83 -3.42
C SER A 21 -3.55 9.36 -3.73
N TRP A 22 -3.71 8.13 -4.24
CA TRP A 22 -5.01 7.54 -4.62
C TRP A 22 -5.83 7.10 -3.42
N ARG A 23 -5.17 7.00 -2.27
CA ARG A 23 -5.74 6.52 -1.04
C ARG A 23 -6.75 7.50 -0.46
N VAL A 24 -7.79 6.92 0.14
CA VAL A 24 -8.75 7.58 1.04
C VAL A 24 -8.59 7.05 2.47
N TYR A 25 -8.22 5.78 2.62
CA TYR A 25 -8.02 5.12 3.92
C TYR A 25 -6.64 4.49 4.02
N MET A 26 -5.94 4.62 5.15
CA MET A 26 -4.65 4.00 5.41
C MET A 26 -4.75 2.85 6.42
N PRO A 27 -3.96 1.76 6.24
CA PRO A 27 -3.89 0.68 7.20
C PRO A 27 -3.07 1.10 8.43
N VAL A 28 -3.55 0.75 9.61
CA VAL A 28 -2.83 0.85 10.89
C VAL A 28 -2.81 -0.53 11.53
N VAL A 29 -1.65 -0.98 11.95
CA VAL A 29 -1.47 -2.30 12.58
C VAL A 29 -1.47 -2.15 14.10
N ASP A 30 -2.31 -2.96 14.74
CA ASP A 30 -2.28 -3.23 16.17
C ASP A 30 -1.31 -4.39 16.43
N MET A 31 -0.11 -4.04 16.91
CA MET A 31 0.95 -5.01 17.14
C MET A 31 0.67 -5.96 18.32
N GLU A 32 -0.27 -5.64 19.21
CA GLU A 32 -0.66 -6.55 20.30
C GLU A 32 -1.46 -7.76 19.77
N LYS A 33 -2.17 -7.59 18.64
CA LYS A 33 -2.93 -8.64 17.95
C LYS A 33 -2.15 -9.31 16.83
N CYS A 34 -1.11 -8.65 16.33
CA CYS A 34 -0.33 -9.13 15.20
C CYS A 34 0.53 -10.34 15.59
N ILE A 35 0.26 -11.49 14.97
CA ILE A 35 1.05 -12.72 15.16
C ILE A 35 2.22 -12.86 14.17
N LEU A 36 2.59 -11.78 13.47
CA LEU A 36 3.69 -11.75 12.49
C LEU A 36 3.63 -12.86 11.41
N CYS A 37 2.42 -13.26 10.98
CA CYS A 37 2.26 -14.34 10.01
C CYS A 37 2.67 -13.97 8.56
N GLY A 38 2.87 -12.68 8.25
CA GLY A 38 3.25 -12.20 6.93
C GLY A 38 2.16 -12.24 5.85
N ASN A 39 0.91 -12.62 6.19
CA ASN A 39 -0.16 -12.73 5.17
C ASN A 39 -0.44 -11.39 4.46
N CYS A 40 -0.37 -10.27 5.19
CA CYS A 40 -0.53 -8.93 4.65
C CYS A 40 0.54 -8.57 3.59
N ILE A 41 1.74 -9.15 3.70
CA ILE A 41 2.83 -8.99 2.73
C ILE A 41 2.51 -9.79 1.47
N LEU A 42 2.13 -11.07 1.63
CA LEU A 42 1.84 -11.97 0.53
C LEU A 42 0.67 -11.49 -0.34
N ILE A 43 -0.39 -10.97 0.29
CA ILE A 43 -1.61 -10.58 -0.42
C ILE A 43 -1.59 -9.16 -0.99
N CYS A 44 -0.58 -8.34 -0.65
CA CYS A 44 -0.53 -6.96 -1.12
C CYS A 44 -0.27 -6.91 -2.63
N PRO A 45 -1.21 -6.42 -3.46
CA PRO A 45 -1.02 -6.39 -4.91
C PRO A 45 0.04 -5.36 -5.37
N GLU A 46 0.35 -4.38 -4.51
CA GLU A 46 1.32 -3.32 -4.80
C GLU A 46 2.71 -3.62 -4.23
N THR A 47 2.90 -4.73 -3.52
CA THR A 47 4.14 -5.02 -2.76
C THR A 47 4.53 -3.89 -1.79
N ALA A 48 3.54 -3.17 -1.27
CA ALA A 48 3.72 -1.99 -0.41
C ALA A 48 3.77 -2.33 1.09
N VAL A 49 3.99 -3.60 1.44
CA VAL A 49 4.07 -4.07 2.84
C VAL A 49 5.36 -4.84 3.01
N SER A 50 6.07 -4.57 4.10
CA SER A 50 7.31 -5.26 4.46
C SER A 50 7.33 -5.55 5.95
N GLN A 51 8.19 -6.48 6.36
CA GLN A 51 8.49 -6.72 7.75
C GLN A 51 9.91 -6.27 8.04
N LYS A 52 10.10 -5.59 9.17
CA LYS A 52 11.41 -5.27 9.71
C LYS A 52 11.39 -5.60 11.19
N ASP A 53 12.26 -6.51 11.60
CA ASP A 53 12.28 -7.05 12.97
C ASP A 53 10.87 -7.57 13.35
N ASP A 54 10.32 -7.09 14.46
CA ASP A 54 8.99 -7.46 14.95
C ASP A 54 7.90 -6.46 14.53
N GLU A 55 8.12 -5.66 13.49
CA GLU A 55 7.16 -4.66 13.00
C GLU A 55 6.74 -4.88 11.53
N ILE A 56 5.48 -4.54 11.24
CA ILE A 56 4.94 -4.49 9.87
C ILE A 56 4.93 -3.04 9.38
N LEU A 57 5.60 -2.78 8.27
CA LEU A 57 5.77 -1.47 7.67
C LEU A 57 5.02 -1.37 6.34
N PHE A 58 4.29 -0.27 6.15
CA PHE A 58 3.59 0.04 4.90
C PHE A 58 4.30 1.18 4.16
N ASP A 59 4.63 0.96 2.89
CA ASP A 59 5.11 2.01 2.00
C ASP A 59 3.92 2.86 1.53
N LEU A 60 3.74 4.00 2.19
CA LEU A 60 2.63 4.91 1.91
C LEU A 60 2.78 5.68 0.59
N ASP A 61 3.96 5.66 -0.05
CA ASP A 61 4.15 6.22 -1.40
C ASP A 61 3.46 5.37 -2.48
N PHE A 62 3.19 4.09 -2.20
CA PHE A 62 2.55 3.16 -3.14
C PHE A 62 1.28 2.50 -2.62
N CYS A 63 1.05 2.48 -1.30
CA CYS A 63 -0.16 1.90 -0.73
C CYS A 63 -1.42 2.65 -1.19
N LYS A 64 -2.28 2.00 -1.97
CA LYS A 64 -3.54 2.61 -2.47
C LYS A 64 -4.67 2.62 -1.43
N GLY A 65 -4.49 1.97 -0.28
CA GLY A 65 -5.54 1.85 0.73
C GLY A 65 -6.70 0.94 0.35
N CYS A 66 -6.46 -0.12 -0.43
CA CYS A 66 -7.52 -1.02 -0.91
C CYS A 66 -8.16 -1.88 0.20
N GLY A 67 -7.53 -2.00 1.37
CA GLY A 67 -8.06 -2.73 2.53
C GLY A 67 -7.98 -4.26 2.46
N VAL A 68 -7.38 -4.85 1.42
CA VAL A 68 -7.23 -6.31 1.30
C VAL A 68 -6.41 -6.88 2.46
N CYS A 69 -5.33 -6.21 2.87
CA CYS A 69 -4.54 -6.63 4.03
C CYS A 69 -5.36 -6.69 5.32
N ALA A 70 -6.29 -5.75 5.53
CA ALA A 70 -7.16 -5.74 6.69
C ALA A 70 -8.19 -6.86 6.65
N ARG A 71 -8.83 -7.08 5.49
CA ARG A 71 -9.81 -8.16 5.30
C ARG A 71 -9.21 -9.54 5.52
N GLU A 72 -8.01 -9.78 5.02
CA GLU A 72 -7.37 -11.09 5.03
C GLU A 72 -6.47 -11.31 6.26
N CYS A 73 -6.43 -10.37 7.21
CA CYS A 73 -5.64 -10.53 8.42
C CYS A 73 -6.29 -11.57 9.36
N PRO A 74 -5.67 -12.75 9.58
CA PRO A 74 -6.28 -13.77 10.44
C PRO A 74 -6.35 -13.35 11.92
N GLY A 75 -5.51 -12.39 12.34
CA GLY A 75 -5.53 -11.84 13.70
C GLY A 75 -6.39 -10.58 13.86
N GLU A 76 -7.09 -10.14 12.80
CA GLU A 76 -7.87 -8.90 12.78
C GLU A 76 -7.06 -7.69 13.31
N ALA A 77 -5.75 -7.70 13.05
CA ALA A 77 -4.78 -6.77 13.62
C ALA A 77 -4.64 -5.48 12.80
N ILE A 78 -5.38 -5.29 11.71
CA ILE A 78 -5.21 -4.15 10.81
C ILE A 78 -6.53 -3.41 10.68
N THR A 79 -6.53 -2.12 11.03
CA THR A 79 -7.69 -1.23 10.87
C THR A 79 -7.44 -0.24 9.73
N MET A 80 -8.48 0.06 8.96
CA MET A 80 -8.42 1.09 7.92
C MET A 80 -8.96 2.41 8.48
N ILE A 81 -8.11 3.42 8.62
CA ILE A 81 -8.49 4.76 9.09
C ILE A 81 -8.55 5.74 7.93
N GLN A 82 -9.43 6.74 7.99
CA GLN A 82 -9.52 7.75 6.94
C GLN A 82 -8.28 8.66 6.97
N GLU A 83 -7.68 8.90 5.80
CA GLU A 83 -6.54 9.79 5.66
C GLU A 83 -7.01 11.24 5.70
N GLU A 84 -6.52 12.01 6.68
CA GLU A 84 -6.71 13.46 6.75
C GLU A 84 -5.72 14.12 5.78
N LYS A 85 -6.23 14.89 4.81
CA LYS A 85 -5.44 15.64 3.83
C LYS A 85 -5.49 17.13 4.11
#